data_AF-G7ECE4-F1
#
_entry.id   AF-G7ECE4-F1
#
_cell.length_a   1.000
_cell.length_b   1.000
_cell.length_c   1.000
_cell.angle_alpha   90.00
_cell.angle_beta   90.00
_cell.angle_gamma   90.00
#
_symmetry.space_group_name_H-M   'P 1'
#
loop_
_entity.id
_entity.type
_entity.pdbx_description
1 polymer ?
#
loop_
_entity_poly.entity_id
_entity_poly.type
_entity_poly.pdbx_seq_one_letter_code
_entity_poly.pdbx_strand_id
1 'polypeptide(L)'
;MLVGLDRLTAHHLAFINLSSETILDNFPKLLLPENSVIEIVERTGNIPAVAERVQELKKEGYVFALDDYDDDPKWEPLLAHVDYIKIEIDDAVIKTNMRIKKLNVQIHMQK
;
A
#
# COMPACT_ATOMS: atom_id res chain seq x y z
N MET A 1 -4.00 -3.07 30.04
CA MET A 1 -4.07 -4.35 29.30
C MET A 1 -3.82 -4.01 27.85
N LEU A 2 -2.70 -4.44 27.26
CA LEU A 2 -2.48 -4.26 25.83
C LEU A 2 -3.38 -5.28 25.12
N VAL A 3 -4.29 -4.82 24.25
CA VAL A 3 -5.09 -5.72 23.41
C VAL A 3 -4.28 -6.01 22.16
N GLY A 4 -4.06 -7.29 21.84
CA GLY A 4 -3.39 -7.71 20.62
C GLY A 4 -4.16 -7.28 19.37
N LEU A 5 -3.43 -7.02 18.27
CA LEU A 5 -4.02 -6.55 17.01
C LEU A 5 -5.09 -7.51 16.47
N ASP A 6 -4.86 -8.82 16.63
CA ASP A 6 -5.80 -9.89 16.29
C ASP A 6 -7.14 -9.78 17.00
N ARG A 7 -7.15 -9.39 18.28
CA ARG A 7 -8.40 -9.18 19.03
C ARG A 7 -9.08 -7.88 18.66
N LEU A 8 -8.31 -6.82 18.37
CA LEU A 8 -8.85 -5.53 17.94
C LEU A 8 -9.57 -5.64 16.59
N THR A 9 -9.05 -6.45 15.69
CA THR A 9 -9.63 -6.65 14.35
C THR A 9 -10.57 -7.85 14.26
N ALA A 10 -10.86 -8.53 15.38
CA ALA A 10 -11.62 -9.77 15.38
C ALA A 10 -11.10 -10.77 14.33
N HIS A 11 -9.76 -10.93 14.28
CA HIS A 11 -9.02 -11.78 13.35
C HIS A 11 -9.11 -11.40 11.85
N HIS A 12 -9.56 -10.19 11.52
CA HIS A 12 -9.50 -9.65 10.16
C HIS A 12 -8.17 -8.92 9.90
N LEU A 13 -7.86 -8.68 8.62
CA LEU A 13 -6.71 -7.89 8.21
C LEU A 13 -6.83 -6.43 8.71
N ALA A 14 -5.76 -5.93 9.34
CA ALA A 14 -5.61 -4.53 9.71
C ALA A 14 -4.93 -3.76 8.57
N PHE A 15 -5.58 -2.74 8.03
CA PHE A 15 -4.97 -1.78 7.12
C PHE A 15 -4.38 -0.63 7.96
N ILE A 16 -3.08 -0.38 7.83
CA ILE A 16 -2.32 0.50 8.72
C ILE A 16 -1.52 1.52 7.91
N ASN A 17 -1.94 2.78 7.98
CA ASN A 17 -1.27 3.93 7.37
C ASN A 17 0.09 4.21 8.02
N LEU A 18 1.16 4.16 7.21
CA LEU A 18 2.52 4.53 7.62
C LEU A 18 3.06 5.69 6.77
N SER A 19 3.83 6.58 7.40
CA SER A 19 4.57 7.63 6.69
C SER A 19 5.84 7.10 6.02
N SER A 20 6.46 7.89 5.13
CA SER A 20 7.77 7.57 4.53
C SER A 20 8.81 7.19 5.59
N GLU A 21 8.94 8.00 6.63
CA GLU A 21 9.93 7.81 7.70
C GLU A 21 9.66 6.49 8.43
N THR A 22 8.39 6.23 8.71
CA THR A 22 7.97 5.04 9.45
C THR A 22 8.23 3.77 8.63
N ILE A 23 7.98 3.81 7.32
CA ILE A 23 8.28 2.69 6.40
C ILE A 23 9.78 2.43 6.31
N LEU A 24 10.58 3.49 6.17
CA LEU A 24 12.04 3.40 6.01
C LEU A 24 12.74 2.91 7.29
N ASP A 25 12.16 3.19 8.45
CA ASP A 25 12.63 2.69 9.74
C ASP A 25 12.25 1.21 9.97
N ASN A 26 12.40 0.75 11.21
CA ASN A 26 12.04 -0.62 11.62
C ASN A 26 10.59 -0.76 12.12
N PHE A 27 9.76 0.27 12.00
CA PHE A 27 8.38 0.21 12.50
C PHE A 27 7.53 -0.89 11.85
N PRO A 28 7.60 -1.15 10.52
CA PRO A 28 6.92 -2.29 9.91
C PRO A 28 7.18 -3.61 10.63
N LYS A 29 8.38 -3.79 11.20
CA LYS A 29 8.78 -5.02 11.92
C LYS A 29 8.10 -5.19 13.29
N LEU A 30 7.34 -4.19 13.73
CA LEU A 30 6.47 -4.29 14.92
C LEU A 30 5.08 -4.88 14.58
N LEU A 31 4.74 -4.96 13.28
CA LEU A 31 3.49 -5.51 12.79
C LEU A 31 3.70 -6.99 12.43
N LEU A 32 2.61 -7.76 12.53
CA LEU A 32 2.60 -9.17 12.10
C LEU A 32 2.15 -9.23 10.63
N PRO A 33 2.99 -9.75 9.70
CA PRO A 33 2.65 -9.78 8.27
C PRO A 33 1.35 -10.53 7.96
N GLU A 34 1.02 -11.56 8.72
CA GLU A 34 -0.14 -12.42 8.51
C GLU A 34 -1.48 -11.75 8.78
N ASN A 35 -1.50 -10.63 9.51
CA ASN A 35 -2.73 -9.95 9.90
C ASN A 35 -2.73 -8.44 9.61
N SER A 36 -1.74 -7.94 8.86
CA SER A 36 -1.62 -6.52 8.54
C SER A 36 -1.32 -6.25 7.07
N VAL A 37 -1.84 -5.13 6.60
CA VAL A 37 -1.54 -4.52 5.31
C VAL A 37 -1.00 -3.12 5.60
N ILE A 38 0.21 -2.85 5.11
CA ILE A 38 0.85 -1.54 5.27
C ILE A 38 0.36 -0.62 4.15
N GLU A 39 -0.25 0.49 4.52
CA GLU A 39 -0.74 1.50 3.61
C GLU A 39 0.29 2.62 3.42
N ILE A 40 0.72 2.82 2.18
CA ILE A 40 1.58 3.92 1.74
C ILE A 40 0.67 5.09 1.37
N VAL A 41 0.72 6.16 2.15
CA VAL A 41 -0.17 7.31 2.04
C VAL A 41 0.25 8.29 0.93
N GLU A 42 -0.68 9.08 0.40
CA GLU A 42 -0.45 10.01 -0.73
C GLU A 42 0.73 10.99 -0.57
N ARG A 43 0.98 11.43 0.68
CA ARG A 43 2.04 12.38 1.07
C ARG A 43 3.43 11.74 1.20
N THR A 44 3.56 10.46 0.88
CA THR A 44 4.83 9.73 0.94
C THR A 44 5.85 10.37 -0.01
N GLY A 45 6.95 10.85 0.55
CA GLY A 45 8.14 11.32 -0.16
C GLY A 45 9.22 10.24 -0.25
N ASN A 46 10.33 10.59 -0.92
CA ASN A 46 11.49 9.71 -1.14
C ASN A 46 11.09 8.34 -1.73
N ILE A 47 10.26 8.36 -2.78
CA ILE A 47 9.73 7.17 -3.43
C ILE A 47 10.82 6.13 -3.76
N PRO A 48 12.01 6.49 -4.30
CA PRO A 48 13.01 5.47 -4.62
C PRO A 48 13.43 4.63 -3.41
N ALA A 49 13.68 5.27 -2.25
CA ALA A 49 14.04 4.55 -1.03
C ALA A 49 12.86 3.75 -0.46
N VAL A 50 11.65 4.32 -0.52
CA VAL A 50 10.43 3.61 -0.08
C VAL A 50 10.19 2.38 -0.93
N ALA A 51 10.36 2.46 -2.26
CA ALA A 51 10.19 1.33 -3.17
C ALA A 51 11.19 0.20 -2.89
N GLU A 52 12.46 0.53 -2.68
CA GLU A 52 13.48 -0.44 -2.26
C GLU A 52 13.07 -1.13 -0.95
N ARG A 53 12.68 -0.35 0.06
CA ARG A 53 12.27 -0.87 1.36
C ARG A 53 11.02 -1.76 1.28
N VAL A 54 10.03 -1.36 0.49
CA VAL A 54 8.81 -2.13 0.23
C VAL A 54 9.16 -3.45 -0.43
N GLN A 55 10.09 -3.46 -1.40
CA GLN A 55 10.55 -4.68 -2.06
C GLN A 55 11.24 -5.65 -1.08
N GLU A 56 12.03 -5.15 -0.12
CA GLU A 56 12.64 -5.97 0.92
C GLU A 56 11.58 -6.58 1.86
N LEU A 57 10.68 -5.76 2.39
CA LEU A 57 9.62 -6.19 3.30
C LEU A 57 8.66 -7.18 2.61
N LYS A 58 8.40 -7.00 1.31
CA LYS A 58 7.66 -7.97 0.49
C LYS A 58 8.29 -9.36 0.51
N LYS A 59 9.63 -9.46 0.45
CA LYS A 59 10.34 -10.74 0.56
C LYS A 59 10.24 -11.34 1.97
N GLU A 60 10.04 -10.52 2.98
CA GLU A 60 9.79 -10.94 4.37
C GLU A 60 8.32 -11.33 4.62
N GLY A 61 7.42 -11.18 3.64
CA GLY A 61 6.01 -11.58 3.72
C GLY A 61 5.01 -10.47 4.02
N TYR A 62 5.46 -9.20 4.10
CA TYR A 62 4.57 -8.07 4.31
C TYR A 62 3.74 -7.74 3.06
N VAL A 63 2.51 -7.33 3.30
CA VAL A 63 1.51 -6.98 2.29
C VAL A 63 1.34 -5.46 2.27
N PHE A 64 1.23 -4.87 1.08
CA PHE A 64 1.21 -3.42 0.90
C PHE A 64 0.01 -2.93 0.12
N ALA A 65 -0.42 -1.71 0.44
CA ALA A 65 -1.46 -0.97 -0.26
C ALA A 65 -0.97 0.44 -0.60
N LEU A 66 -1.40 0.98 -1.74
CA LEU A 66 -1.41 2.44 -1.97
C LEU A 66 -2.75 2.99 -1.47
N ASP A 67 -2.70 3.96 -0.55
CA ASP A 67 -3.88 4.69 -0.05
C ASP A 67 -4.09 5.99 -0.85
N ASP A 68 -5.35 6.37 -1.08
CA ASP A 68 -5.75 7.57 -1.84
C ASP A 68 -4.98 7.76 -3.17
N TYR A 69 -4.97 6.74 -4.04
CA TYR A 69 -4.21 6.78 -5.30
C TYR A 69 -4.72 7.87 -6.27
N ASP A 70 -3.81 8.78 -6.64
CA ASP A 70 -4.05 10.01 -7.40
C ASP A 70 -3.53 9.98 -8.86
N ASP A 71 -3.12 8.80 -9.35
CA ASP A 71 -2.50 8.62 -10.68
C ASP A 71 -1.15 9.36 -10.88
N ASP A 72 -0.49 9.84 -9.82
CA ASP A 72 0.82 10.49 -9.92
C ASP A 72 1.91 9.48 -10.41
N PRO A 73 2.70 9.82 -11.45
CA PRO A 73 3.79 8.97 -11.94
C PRO A 73 4.83 8.60 -10.88
N LYS A 74 4.94 9.35 -9.78
CA LYS A 74 5.81 9.01 -8.67
C LYS A 74 5.52 7.61 -8.10
N TRP A 75 4.31 7.07 -8.28
CA TRP A 75 3.96 5.75 -7.78
C TRP A 75 4.45 4.59 -8.64
N GLU A 76 4.94 4.85 -9.87
CA GLU A 76 5.38 3.81 -10.79
C GLU A 76 6.35 2.77 -10.19
N PRO A 77 7.37 3.17 -9.39
CA PRO A 77 8.28 2.20 -8.76
C PRO A 77 7.61 1.26 -7.74
N LEU A 78 6.42 1.60 -7.25
CA LEU A 78 5.68 0.84 -6.24
C LEU A 78 4.59 -0.06 -6.84
N LEU A 79 4.10 0.24 -8.04
CA LEU A 79 2.97 -0.47 -8.66
C LEU A 79 3.22 -1.98 -8.83
N ALA A 80 4.46 -2.40 -9.10
CA ALA A 80 4.84 -3.80 -9.20
C ALA A 80 4.96 -4.51 -7.82
N HIS A 81 4.92 -3.77 -6.73
CA HIS A 81 5.23 -4.25 -5.38
C HIS A 81 4.06 -4.17 -4.40
N VAL A 82 2.95 -3.51 -4.72
CA VAL A 82 1.75 -3.45 -3.87
C VAL A 82 0.72 -4.53 -4.22
N ASP A 83 -0.09 -4.94 -3.25
CA ASP A 83 -1.16 -5.94 -3.40
C ASP A 83 -2.53 -5.27 -3.58
N TYR A 84 -2.70 -4.11 -2.97
CA TYR A 84 -3.92 -3.31 -3.03
C TYR A 84 -3.63 -1.91 -3.52
N ILE A 85 -4.61 -1.32 -4.20
CA ILE A 85 -4.63 0.10 -4.54
C ILE A 85 -6.02 0.61 -4.20
N LYS A 86 -6.11 1.59 -3.31
CA LYS A 86 -7.36 2.23 -2.91
C LYS A 86 -7.60 3.41 -3.83
N ILE A 87 -8.79 3.44 -4.44
CA ILE A 87 -9.19 4.44 -5.42
C ILE A 87 -10.48 5.07 -4.92
N GLU A 88 -10.46 6.38 -4.74
CA GLU A 88 -11.65 7.16 -4.43
C GLU A 88 -12.66 7.12 -5.60
N ILE A 89 -13.94 6.95 -5.25
CA ILE A 89 -15.01 6.88 -6.24
C ILE A 89 -15.38 8.30 -6.67
N ASP A 90 -15.31 8.55 -7.98
CA ASP A 90 -15.79 9.78 -8.58
C ASP A 90 -17.32 9.81 -8.60
N ASP A 91 -17.92 11.02 -8.53
CA ASP A 91 -19.38 11.21 -8.70
C ASP A 91 -19.95 10.44 -9.89
N ALA A 92 -19.21 10.45 -11.00
CA ALA A 92 -19.48 9.61 -12.15
C ALA A 92 -18.65 8.33 -12.08
N VAL A 93 -19.25 7.24 -11.57
CA VAL A 93 -18.64 5.90 -11.44
C VAL A 93 -17.94 5.40 -12.72
N ILE A 94 -18.41 5.83 -13.90
CA ILE A 94 -17.78 5.51 -15.19
C ILE A 94 -16.33 6.01 -15.26
N LYS A 95 -16.02 7.17 -14.67
CA LYS A 95 -14.65 7.72 -14.62
C LYS A 95 -13.73 6.83 -13.80
N THR A 96 -14.17 6.41 -12.61
CA THR A 96 -13.43 5.47 -11.76
C THR A 96 -13.17 4.15 -12.49
N ASN A 97 -14.17 3.60 -13.20
CA ASN A 97 -13.98 2.39 -14.00
C ASN A 97 -12.96 2.56 -15.14
N MET A 98 -12.90 3.73 -15.78
CA MET A 98 -11.89 4.02 -16.80
C MET A 98 -10.48 4.11 -16.19
N ARG A 99 -10.35 4.75 -15.02
CA ARG A 99 -9.08 4.82 -14.26
C ARG A 99 -8.57 3.43 -13.90
N ILE A 100 -9.43 2.58 -13.33
CA ILE A 100 -9.11 1.18 -12.99
C ILE A 100 -8.62 0.40 -14.23
N LYS A 101 -9.28 0.56 -15.38
CA LYS A 101 -8.84 -0.11 -16.63
C LYS A 101 -7.46 0.35 -17.08
N LYS A 102 -7.19 1.66 -17.06
CA LYS A 102 -5.88 2.22 -17.43
C LYS A 102 -4.79 1.71 -16.49
N LEU A 103 -5.03 1.76 -15.19
CA LEU A 103 -4.10 1.31 -14.16
C LEU A 103 -3.79 -0.19 -14.30
N ASN A 104 -4.80 -1.03 -14.56
CA ASN A 104 -4.58 -2.45 -14.80
C ASN A 104 -3.66 -2.71 -15.99
N VAL A 105 -3.79 -1.95 -17.09
CA VAL A 105 -2.88 -2.06 -18.24
C VAL A 105 -1.46 -1.68 -17.84
N GLN A 106 -1.30 -0.57 -17.11
CA GLN A 106 0.01 -0.09 -16.64
C GLN A 106 0.71 -1.13 -15.75
N ILE A 107 0.01 -1.72 -14.78
CA ILE A 107 0.56 -2.75 -13.88
C ILE A 107 1.01 -3.99 -14.67
N HIS A 108 0.25 -4.42 -15.68
CA HIS A 108 0.62 -5.59 -16.50
C HIS A 108 1.83 -5.32 -17.42
N MET A 109 2.07 -4.08 -17.84
CA MET A 109 3.24 -3.74 -18.64
C MET A 109 4.55 -3.74 -17.83
N GLN A 110 4.46 -3.74 -16.50
CA GLN A 110 5.61 -3.72 -15.59
C GLN A 110 6.00 -5.11 -15.07
N LYS A 111 5.21 -6.16 -15.38
CA LYS A 111 5.49 -7.56 -15.03
C LYS A 111 6.13 -8.29 -16.19
#